data_AF-W1YJ32-F1
#
_entry.id   AF-W1YJ32-F1
#
_cell.length_a   1.000
_cell.length_b   1.000
_cell.length_c   1.000
_cell.angle_alpha   90.00
_cell.angle_beta   90.00
_cell.angle_gamma   90.00
#
_symmetry.space_group_name_H-M   'P 1'
#
loop_
_entity.id
_entity.type
_entity.pdbx_description
1 polymer ?
#
loop_
_entity_poly.entity_id
_entity_poly.type
_entity_poly.pdbx_seq_one_letter_code
_entity_poly.pdbx_strand_id
1 'polypeptide(L)' 'TLVATDGKPLPAFTGGSHIIVQMSDGDNQYSNAYSLLSSPHDTSCYQIAVRLEENSRGGSRFLHQQV' A
#
# COMPACT_ATOMS: atom_id res chain seq x y z
N THR A 1 4.44 6.23 0.22
CA THR A 1 4.35 6.21 1.69
C THR A 1 2.91 6.41 2.10
N LEU A 2 2.45 5.72 3.13
CA LEU A 2 1.08 5.80 3.64
C LEU A 2 1.10 6.35 5.06
N VAL A 3 0.20 7.28 5.37
CA VAL A 3 0.03 7.90 6.69
C VAL A 3 -1.44 7.86 7.09
N ALA A 4 -1.72 7.88 8.39
CA ALA A 4 -3.10 7.97 8.86
C ALA A 4 -3.69 9.33 8.47
N THR A 5 -4.91 9.35 7.94
CA THR A 5 -5.60 10.58 7.53
C THR A 5 -6.00 11.46 8.71
N ASP A 6 -6.16 10.86 9.89
CA ASP A 6 -6.45 11.56 11.14
C ASP A 6 -5.18 12.00 11.90
N GLY A 7 -4.00 11.78 11.31
CA GLY A 7 -2.71 12.15 11.88
C GLY A 7 -2.28 11.31 13.09
N LYS A 8 -3.02 10.27 13.46
CA LYS A 8 -2.66 9.40 14.59
C LYS A 8 -1.60 8.38 14.20
N PRO A 9 -0.87 7.82 15.18
CA PRO A 9 0.04 6.71 14.93
C PRO A 9 -0.68 5.51 14.32
N LEU A 10 -0.09 4.91 13.30
CA LEU A 10 -0.51 3.64 12.75
C LEU A 10 -0.19 2.49 13.73
N PRO A 11 -0.90 1.35 13.64
CA PRO A 11 -0.54 0.17 14.42
C PRO A 11 0.91 -0.27 14.17
N ALA A 12 1.61 -0.69 15.22
CA ALA A 12 2.88 -1.38 15.04
C ALA A 12 2.66 -2.73 14.33
N PHE A 13 3.67 -3.22 13.62
CA PHE A 13 3.62 -4.49 12.92
C PHE A 13 4.83 -5.36 13.25
N THR A 14 5.02 -6.48 12.55
CA THR A 14 6.18 -7.37 12.72
C THR A 14 6.82 -7.69 11.37
N GLY A 15 8.07 -8.16 11.37
CA GLY A 15 8.72 -8.58 10.12
C GLY A 15 7.87 -9.58 9.32
N GLY A 16 7.71 -9.32 8.02
CA GLY A 16 6.87 -10.13 7.12
C GLY A 16 5.39 -9.73 7.04
N SER A 17 4.94 -8.73 7.80
CA SER A 17 3.58 -8.19 7.67
C SER A 17 3.35 -7.54 6.28
N HIS A 18 2.11 -7.62 5.82
CA HIS A 18 1.64 -7.00 4.58
C HIS A 18 0.29 -6.31 4.81
N ILE A 19 -0.02 -5.34 3.95
CA ILE A 19 -1.31 -4.66 3.92
C ILE A 19 -2.01 -4.92 2.59
N ILE A 20 -3.34 -4.81 2.58
CA ILE A 20 -4.13 -4.80 1.36
C ILE A 20 -4.42 -3.33 1.00
N VAL A 21 -3.93 -2.91 -0.17
CA VAL A 21 -4.26 -1.60 -0.73
C VAL A 21 -5.42 -1.78 -1.68
N GLN A 22 -6.53 -1.13 -1.37
CA GLN A 22 -7.72 -1.08 -2.21
C GLN A 22 -7.70 0.20 -3.05
N MET A 23 -7.97 0.08 -4.34
CA MET A 23 -7.97 1.19 -5.30
C MET A 23 -9.21 1.12 -6.17
N SER A 24 -9.61 2.25 -6.71
CA SER A 24 -10.76 2.34 -7.61
C SER A 24 -10.45 3.26 -8.77
N ASP A 25 -10.83 2.83 -9.98
CA ASP A 25 -10.68 3.56 -11.23
C ASP A 25 -11.99 3.46 -12.03
N GLY A 26 -12.87 4.44 -11.83
CA GLY A 26 -14.25 4.38 -12.31
C GLY A 26 -14.99 3.18 -11.71
N ASP A 27 -15.52 2.30 -12.58
CA ASP A 27 -16.21 1.07 -12.19
C ASP A 27 -15.25 -0.08 -11.80
N ASN A 28 -13.94 0.09 -12.03
CA ASN A 28 -12.96 -0.94 -11.69
C ASN A 28 -12.52 -0.83 -10.23
N GLN A 29 -12.47 -1.97 -9.54
CA GLN A 29 -11.89 -2.09 -8.20
C GLN A 29 -10.69 -3.01 -8.21
N TYR A 30 -9.60 -2.56 -7.60
CA TYR A 30 -8.37 -3.33 -7.45
C TYR A 30 -8.04 -3.53 -5.97
N SER A 31 -7.46 -4.68 -5.63
CA SER A 31 -6.99 -4.98 -4.28
C SER A 31 -5.71 -5.78 -4.38
N ASN A 32 -4.61 -5.19 -3.92
CA ASN A 32 -3.28 -5.81 -4.00
C ASN A 32 -2.63 -5.85 -2.61
N ALA A 33 -1.98 -6.97 -2.31
CA ALA A 33 -1.18 -7.12 -1.11
C ALA A 33 0.23 -6.57 -1.33
N TYR A 34 0.72 -5.76 -0.39
CA TYR A 34 2.10 -5.26 -0.38
C TYR A 34 2.74 -5.46 0.97
N SER A 35 3.98 -5.95 0.97
CA SER A 35 4.79 -6.09 2.18
C SER A 35 5.15 -4.72 2.75
N LEU A 36 5.10 -4.62 4.08
CA LEU A 36 5.57 -3.44 4.80
C LEU A 36 7.10 -3.43 4.87
N LEU A 37 7.69 -2.28 4.57
CA LEU A 37 9.14 -2.07 4.49
C LEU A 37 9.67 -1.11 5.56
N SER A 38 8.80 -0.34 6.22
CA SER A 38 9.22 0.59 7.28
C SER A 38 9.67 -0.16 8.54
N SER A 39 10.21 0.56 9.52
CA SER A 39 10.50 -0.03 10.81
C SER A 39 9.19 -0.48 11.48
N PRO A 40 9.09 -1.70 12.01
CA PRO A 40 7.90 -2.17 12.71
C PRO A 40 7.52 -1.33 13.95
N HIS A 41 8.49 -0.58 14.47
CA HIS A 41 8.32 0.33 15.61
C HIS A 41 8.10 1.79 15.19
N ASP A 42 8.27 2.13 13.91
CA ASP A 42 7.92 3.44 13.40
C ASP A 42 6.43 3.44 13.01
N THR A 43 5.63 4.08 13.86
CA THR A 43 4.19 4.20 13.70
C THR A 43 3.77 5.48 12.98
N SER A 44 4.72 6.30 12.53
CA SER A 44 4.41 7.54 11.80
C SER A 44 3.92 7.28 10.37
N CYS A 45 4.40 6.20 9.74
CA CYS A 45 4.04 5.85 8.38
C CYS A 45 4.26 4.36 8.07
N TYR A 46 3.55 3.88 7.04
CA TYR A 46 3.85 2.63 6.38
C TYR A 46 4.53 2.88 5.04
N GLN A 47 5.60 2.13 4.78
CA GLN A 47 6.28 2.13 3.48
C GLN A 47 6.03 0.82 2.75
N ILE A 48 5.71 0.92 1.46
CA ILE A 48 5.51 -0.21 0.55
C ILE A 48 6.34 0.04 -0.72
N ALA A 49 6.80 -1.03 -1.35
CA ALA A 49 7.33 -0.98 -2.71
C ALA A 49 6.33 -1.61 -3.67
N VAL A 50 6.04 -0.90 -4.76
CA VAL A 50 5.09 -1.35 -5.77
C VAL A 50 5.85 -1.69 -7.04
N ARG A 51 5.97 -2.98 -7.34
CA ARG A 51 6.49 -3.42 -8.65
C ARG A 51 5.41 -3.21 -9.70
N LEU A 52 5.77 -2.53 -10.79
CA LEU A 52 4.92 -2.47 -11.98
C LEU A 52 4.92 -3.86 -12.63
N GLU A 53 3.74 -4.43 -12.80
CA GLU A 53 3.57 -5.77 -13.34
C GLU A 53 2.69 -5.67 -14.59
N GLU A 54 3.27 -5.96 -15.75
CA GLU A 54 2.64 -5.78 -17.06
C GLU A 54 1.39 -6.65 -17.22
N ASN A 55 1.41 -7.88 -16.66
CA ASN A 55 0.29 -8.82 -16.67
C ASN A 55 -0.57 -8.76 -15.39
N SER A 56 -0.60 -7.63 -14.69
CA SER A 56 -1.50 -7.48 -13.53
C SER A 56 -2.93 -7.18 -13.93
N ARG A 57 -3.86 -7.34 -12.98
CA ARG A 57 -5.26 -6.89 -13.10
C ARG A 57 -5.42 -5.36 -13.20
N GLY A 58 -4.33 -4.60 -13.31
CA GLY A 58 -4.32 -3.14 -13.42
C GLY A 58 -3.90 -2.40 -12.15
N GLY A 59 -3.98 -3.03 -10.97
CA GLY A 59 -3.73 -2.35 -9.69
C GLY A 59 -2.32 -1.77 -9.53
N SER A 60 -1.27 -2.48 -9.94
CA SER A 60 0.09 -1.92 -9.87
C SER A 60 0.32 -0.81 -10.89
N ARG A 61 -0.29 -0.93 -12.08
CA ARG A 61 -0.26 0.14 -13.09
C ARG A 61 -0.99 1.38 -12.61
N PHE A 62 -2.13 1.23 -11.95
CA PHE A 62 -2.88 2.32 -11.35
C PHE A 62 -2.02 3.09 -10.33
N LEU A 63 -1.37 2.40 -9.40
CA LEU A 63 -0.47 3.04 -8.41
C LEU A 63 0.72 3.76 -9.04
N HIS A 64 1.18 3.32 -10.21
CA HIS A 64 2.29 4.00 -10.92
C HIS A 64 1.83 5.22 -11.72
N GLN A 65 0.55 5.30 -12.09
CA GLN A 65 0.05 6.31 -13.03
C GLN A 65 -0.83 7.38 -12.37
N GLN A 66 -1.48 7.06 -11.25
CA GLN A 66 -2.57 7.87 -10.69
C GLN A 66 -2.37 8.28 -9.21
N VAL A 67 -1.27 7.85 -8.57
CA VAL A 67 -0.95 8.12 -7.16
C VAL A 67 0.43 8.76 -7.07
#